data_AF-G7WKS1-F1
#
_entry.id   AF-G7WKS1-F1
#
_cell.length_a   1.000
_cell.length_b   1.000
_cell.length_c   1.000
_cell.angle_alpha   90.00
_cell.angle_beta   90.00
_cell.angle_gamma   90.00
#
_symmetry.space_group_name_H-M   'P 1'
#
loop_
_entity.id
_entity.type
_entity.pdbx_description
1 polymer ?
#
loop_
_entity_poly.entity_id
_entity_poly.type
_entity_poly.pdbx_seq_one_letter_code
_entity_poly.pdbx_strand_id
1 'polypeptide(L)'
;MDASLEELIDIFRWVHAREKDERNPVTVLIGGWAVYSYNKWYGSVDIDLVTNNKTKHQLMKRLRDERGFVHQRDPMVPTTVVKNVQEEKILLDFGSREDISRFEGRDEQLPFSLLDGRTEAREISPSSSVSVIVPERTLLMIFKLKAAWDRSFRIQNETAEDEEWEKSKLCKDRADIIALIDPDAGGTEIDIQYLGERLRMNPFLVEVLWEIPSDIDAVDMYGRMEQKEVQDSIEKLLLLAGERK
;
A
#
# COMPACT_ATOMS: atom_id res chain seq x y z
N MET A 1 4.37 2.56 16.46
CA MET A 1 4.62 3.24 15.16
C MET A 1 6.09 3.65 14.96
N ASP A 2 6.70 4.37 15.91
CA ASP A 2 8.12 4.82 15.80
C ASP A 2 9.11 3.66 15.60
N ALA A 3 8.87 2.51 16.24
CA ALA A 3 9.72 1.33 16.08
C ALA A 3 9.67 0.76 14.64
N SER A 4 8.49 0.73 14.01
CA SER A 4 8.34 0.28 12.61
C SER A 4 9.03 1.24 11.64
N LEU A 5 8.92 2.56 11.89
CA LEU A 5 9.63 3.56 11.10
C LEU A 5 11.16 3.42 11.24
N GLU A 6 11.67 3.12 12.43
CA GLU A 6 13.11 2.87 12.64
C GLU A 6 13.59 1.67 11.81
N GLU A 7 12.85 0.56 11.84
CA GLU A 7 13.18 -0.62 11.02
C GLU A 7 13.11 -0.30 9.53
N LEU A 8 12.09 0.44 9.08
CA LEU A 8 11.97 0.88 7.70
C LEU A 8 13.19 1.72 7.25
N ILE A 9 13.63 2.66 8.08
CA ILE A 9 14.80 3.49 7.81
C ILE A 9 16.07 2.63 7.73
N ASP A 10 16.27 1.69 8.65
CA ASP A 10 17.41 0.77 8.62
C ASP A 10 17.41 -0.11 7.36
N ILE A 11 16.24 -0.64 6.99
CA ILE A 11 16.06 -1.44 5.78
C ILE A 11 16.47 -0.63 4.55
N PHE A 12 15.98 0.59 4.38
CA PHE A 12 16.30 1.38 3.19
C PHE A 12 17.74 1.90 3.16
N ARG A 13 18.39 2.11 4.31
CA ARG A 13 19.86 2.32 4.35
C ARG A 13 20.61 1.13 3.79
N TRP A 14 20.18 -0.08 4.16
CA TRP A 14 20.80 -1.31 3.68
C TRP A 14 20.54 -1.55 2.19
N VAL A 15 19.34 -1.23 1.71
CA VAL A 15 18.95 -1.29 0.28
C VAL A 15 19.83 -0.34 -0.54
N HIS A 16 19.90 0.94 -0.15
CA HIS A 16 20.69 1.96 -0.88
C HIS A 16 22.19 1.64 -0.93
N ALA A 17 22.73 0.98 0.10
CA ALA A 17 24.12 0.54 0.09
C ALA A 17 24.42 -0.55 -0.97
N ARG A 18 23.39 -1.18 -1.55
CA ARG A 18 23.50 -2.35 -2.44
C ARG A 18 22.90 -2.14 -3.81
N GLU A 19 21.75 -1.48 -3.87
CA GLU A 19 21.06 -1.14 -5.11
C GLU A 19 21.60 0.21 -5.60
N LYS A 20 22.17 0.21 -6.81
CA LYS A 20 22.84 1.39 -7.39
C LYS A 20 22.05 2.06 -8.51
N ASP A 21 20.96 1.43 -8.96
CA ASP A 21 20.15 1.91 -10.07
C ASP A 21 18.81 2.41 -9.54
N GLU A 22 18.73 3.73 -9.32
CA GLU A 22 17.50 4.40 -8.90
C GLU A 22 16.44 4.45 -10.01
N ARG A 23 16.84 4.28 -11.29
CA ARG A 23 15.90 4.30 -12.43
C ARG A 23 15.19 2.97 -12.62
N ASN A 24 15.80 1.89 -12.16
CA ASN A 24 15.21 0.56 -12.16
C ASN A 24 15.37 -0.11 -10.79
N PRO A 25 14.62 0.38 -9.78
CA PRO A 25 14.77 -0.07 -8.42
C PRO A 25 14.30 -1.51 -8.29
N VAL A 26 15.13 -2.33 -7.63
CA VAL A 26 14.79 -3.73 -7.36
C VAL A 26 13.82 -3.79 -6.19
N THR A 27 14.04 -2.99 -5.15
CA THR A 27 13.20 -2.94 -3.96
C THR A 27 12.31 -1.71 -3.96
N VAL A 28 10.99 -1.93 -3.82
CA VAL A 28 9.98 -0.88 -3.77
C VAL A 28 9.12 -1.07 -2.52
N LEU A 29 8.95 0.00 -1.75
CA LEU A 29 8.03 0.07 -0.61
C LEU A 29 6.60 0.28 -1.11
N ILE A 30 5.69 -0.59 -0.68
CA ILE A 30 4.25 -0.45 -0.94
C ILE A 30 3.50 -0.33 0.40
N GLY A 31 2.17 -0.43 0.36
CA GLY A 31 1.36 -0.48 1.58
C GLY A 31 1.28 0.85 2.34
N GLY A 32 1.02 0.79 3.64
CA GLY A 32 0.70 1.97 4.47
C GLY A 32 1.86 2.95 4.62
N TRP A 33 3.10 2.47 4.68
CA TRP A 33 4.27 3.35 4.73
C TRP A 33 4.52 4.09 3.42
N ALA A 34 4.17 3.49 2.27
CA ALA A 34 4.18 4.20 0.99
C ALA A 34 3.15 5.33 0.99
N VAL A 35 1.93 5.10 1.50
CA VAL A 35 0.90 6.13 1.65
C VAL A 35 1.37 7.26 2.56
N TYR A 36 1.99 6.90 3.69
CA TYR A 36 2.55 7.88 4.64
C TYR A 36 3.56 8.83 3.98
N SER A 37 4.35 8.34 3.02
CA SER A 37 5.32 9.16 2.30
C SER A 37 4.68 10.23 1.40
N TYR A 38 3.43 10.04 0.96
CA TYR A 38 2.63 11.05 0.26
C TYR A 38 1.86 11.94 1.23
N ASN A 39 1.28 11.34 2.26
CA ASN A 39 0.44 12.01 3.23
C ASN A 39 0.67 11.44 4.64
N LYS A 40 1.31 12.21 5.51
CA LYS A 40 1.69 11.80 6.88
C LYS A 40 0.47 11.78 7.82
N TRP A 41 -0.46 10.84 7.61
CA TRP A 41 -1.74 10.79 8.32
C TRP A 41 -1.83 9.70 9.40
N TYR A 42 -1.47 8.44 9.08
CA TYR A 42 -1.63 7.31 10.03
C TYR A 42 -0.40 6.42 10.18
N GLY A 43 0.40 6.25 9.13
CA GLY A 43 1.54 5.34 9.13
C GLY A 43 1.14 3.86 9.12
N SER A 44 2.10 2.99 9.45
CA SER A 44 1.87 1.55 9.50
C SER A 44 2.73 0.89 10.57
N VAL A 45 2.29 -0.29 11.02
CA VAL A 45 3.15 -1.21 11.78
C VAL A 45 3.80 -2.19 10.82
N ASP A 46 3.05 -2.64 9.82
CA ASP A 46 3.50 -3.54 8.75
C ASP A 46 4.34 -2.77 7.73
N ILE A 47 5.42 -3.41 7.27
CA ILE A 47 6.28 -2.94 6.19
C ILE A 47 6.10 -3.90 5.02
N ASP A 48 5.71 -3.37 3.87
CA ASP A 48 5.45 -4.17 2.66
C ASP A 48 6.46 -3.83 1.57
N LEU A 49 7.24 -4.81 1.12
CA LEU A 49 8.26 -4.62 0.08
C LEU A 49 7.99 -5.51 -1.12
N VAL A 50 8.06 -4.95 -2.31
CA VAL A 50 8.23 -5.74 -3.54
C VAL A 50 9.72 -5.77 -3.88
N THR A 51 10.31 -6.96 -3.96
CA THR A 51 11.73 -7.11 -4.30
C THR A 51 12.01 -8.45 -4.99
N ASN A 52 13.24 -8.64 -5.48
CA ASN A 52 13.62 -9.92 -6.07
C ASN A 52 13.97 -10.95 -4.99
N ASN A 53 13.95 -12.24 -5.36
CA ASN A 53 14.25 -13.32 -4.43
C ASN A 53 15.63 -13.19 -3.77
N LYS A 54 16.66 -12.73 -4.49
CA LYS A 54 18.01 -12.59 -3.94
C LYS A 54 18.03 -11.56 -2.80
N THR A 55 17.48 -10.37 -3.03
CA THR A 55 17.41 -9.29 -2.04
C THR A 55 16.53 -9.69 -0.86
N LYS A 56 15.36 -10.30 -1.10
CA LYS A 56 14.48 -10.85 -0.05
C LYS A 56 15.24 -11.76 0.92
N HIS A 57 15.90 -12.80 0.42
CA HIS A 57 16.60 -13.77 1.28
C HIS A 57 17.78 -13.13 2.04
N GLN A 58 18.52 -12.21 1.40
CA GLN A 58 19.62 -11.50 2.06
C GLN A 58 19.14 -10.56 3.15
N LEU A 59 18.05 -9.81 2.90
CA LEU A 59 17.46 -8.89 3.86
C LEU A 59 16.85 -9.66 5.03
N MET A 60 16.04 -10.69 4.77
CA MET A 60 15.49 -11.56 5.83
C MET A 60 16.59 -12.14 6.70
N LYS A 61 17.68 -12.66 6.10
CA LYS A 61 18.82 -13.17 6.87
C LYS A 61 19.41 -12.10 7.78
N ARG A 62 19.73 -10.93 7.24
CA ARG A 62 20.28 -9.81 8.01
C ARG A 62 19.36 -9.42 9.16
N LEU A 63 18.06 -9.24 8.89
CA LEU A 63 17.11 -8.80 9.90
C LEU A 63 17.02 -9.79 11.08
N ARG A 64 17.15 -11.09 10.80
CA ARG A 64 17.22 -12.11 11.86
C ARG A 64 18.55 -12.07 12.61
N ASP A 65 19.66 -11.97 11.89
CA ASP A 65 21.01 -12.02 12.46
C ASP A 65 21.35 -10.75 13.29
N GLU A 66 20.86 -9.58 12.86
CA GLU A 66 21.29 -8.27 13.39
C GLU A 66 20.18 -7.45 14.06
N ARG A 67 18.92 -7.64 13.67
CA ARG A 67 17.80 -6.77 14.08
C ARG A 67 16.75 -7.46 14.96
N GLY A 68 16.91 -8.75 15.25
CA GLY A 68 16.04 -9.50 16.16
C GLY A 68 14.71 -9.94 15.55
N PHE A 69 14.60 -9.97 14.22
CA PHE A 69 13.45 -10.57 13.53
C PHE A 69 13.48 -12.10 13.63
N VAL A 70 12.32 -12.73 13.54
CA VAL A 70 12.15 -14.18 13.44
C VAL A 70 11.24 -14.52 12.27
N HIS A 71 11.29 -15.75 11.75
CA HIS A 71 10.28 -16.18 10.80
C HIS A 71 8.90 -16.22 11.46
N GLN A 72 7.89 -15.79 10.72
CA GLN A 72 6.52 -16.14 11.08
C GLN A 72 6.40 -17.67 11.02
N ARG A 73 5.83 -18.29 12.05
CA ARG A 73 5.75 -19.76 12.21
C ARG A 73 4.72 -20.40 11.28
N ASP A 74 4.45 -19.79 10.14
CA ASP A 74 3.56 -20.33 9.12
C ASP A 74 4.40 -20.79 7.91
N PRO A 75 4.52 -22.11 7.67
CA PRO A 75 5.20 -22.67 6.50
C PRO A 75 4.61 -22.20 5.16
N MET A 76 3.36 -21.74 5.14
CA MET A 76 2.66 -21.23 3.94
C MET A 76 3.01 -19.77 3.64
N VAL A 77 3.61 -19.04 4.59
CA VAL A 77 4.01 -17.62 4.42
C VAL A 77 5.54 -17.49 4.56
N PRO A 78 6.34 -18.14 3.68
CA PRO A 78 7.80 -18.09 3.75
C PRO A 78 8.36 -16.68 3.43
N THR A 79 7.50 -15.76 3.02
CA THR A 79 7.79 -14.39 2.62
C THR A 79 7.64 -13.38 3.75
N THR A 80 7.50 -13.82 5.00
CA THR A 80 7.29 -12.89 6.12
C THR A 80 8.29 -13.13 7.26
N VAL A 81 8.87 -12.03 7.75
CA VAL A 81 9.56 -12.01 9.05
C VAL A 81 8.86 -11.06 10.00
N VAL A 82 8.96 -11.36 11.29
CA VAL A 82 8.29 -10.61 12.34
C VAL A 82 9.26 -10.22 13.44
N LYS A 83 9.10 -9.01 13.99
CA LYS A 83 9.77 -8.56 15.21
C LYS A 83 8.73 -8.09 16.22
N ASN A 84 8.77 -8.65 17.43
CA ASN A 84 7.97 -8.16 18.54
C ASN A 84 8.73 -7.01 19.22
N VAL A 85 8.08 -5.85 19.36
CA VAL A 85 8.61 -4.69 20.07
C VAL A 85 7.55 -4.26 21.09
N GLN A 86 7.81 -4.53 22.37
CA GLN A 86 6.81 -4.34 23.44
C GLN A 86 5.49 -5.07 23.11
N GLU A 87 4.38 -4.34 23.00
CA GLU A 87 3.06 -4.85 22.63
C GLU A 87 2.79 -4.75 21.11
N GLU A 88 3.69 -4.15 20.32
CA GLU A 88 3.57 -4.08 18.86
C GLU A 88 4.29 -5.26 18.18
N LYS A 89 3.67 -5.79 17.13
CA LYS A 89 4.25 -6.82 16.27
C LYS A 89 4.51 -6.21 14.90
N ILE A 90 5.78 -5.98 14.56
CA ILE A 90 6.19 -5.46 13.25
C ILE A 90 6.27 -6.64 12.28
N LEU A 91 5.41 -6.64 11.27
CA LEU A 91 5.46 -7.59 10.16
C LEU A 91 6.21 -6.96 8.98
N LEU A 92 7.07 -7.75 8.35
CA LEU A 92 7.72 -7.40 7.09
C LEU A 92 7.33 -8.42 6.04
N ASP A 93 6.48 -8.00 5.11
CA ASP A 93 5.95 -8.81 4.04
C ASP A 93 6.67 -8.53 2.72
N PHE A 94 6.93 -9.60 1.97
CA PHE A 94 7.64 -9.53 0.70
C PHE A 94 6.78 -10.04 -0.46
N GLY A 95 6.54 -9.15 -1.44
CA GLY A 95 6.06 -9.50 -2.78
C GLY A 95 7.21 -9.59 -3.79
N SER A 96 6.92 -10.18 -4.94
CA SER A 96 7.80 -10.30 -6.11
C SER A 96 7.12 -9.76 -7.37
N ARG A 97 7.91 -9.27 -8.33
CA ARG A 97 7.41 -8.84 -9.65
C ARG A 97 6.74 -9.98 -10.43
N GLU A 98 7.09 -11.21 -10.10
CA GLU A 98 6.58 -12.44 -10.72
C GLU A 98 5.27 -12.94 -10.07
N ASP A 99 4.84 -12.33 -8.95
CA ASP A 99 3.66 -12.81 -8.23
C ASP A 99 2.38 -12.61 -9.06
N ILE A 100 1.58 -13.67 -9.11
CA ILE A 100 0.26 -13.66 -9.72
C ILE A 100 -0.71 -13.05 -8.70
N SER A 101 -0.95 -11.74 -8.82
CA SER A 101 -1.85 -10.99 -7.93
C SER A 101 -3.23 -10.86 -8.57
N ARG A 102 -4.07 -11.89 -8.43
CA ARG A 102 -5.47 -11.88 -8.88
C ARG A 102 -6.35 -11.07 -7.93
N PHE A 103 -7.37 -10.42 -8.46
CA PHE A 103 -8.45 -9.87 -7.63
C PHE A 103 -9.25 -11.01 -7.02
N GLU A 104 -9.68 -10.86 -5.76
CA GLU A 104 -10.53 -11.88 -5.13
C GLU A 104 -11.81 -12.11 -5.94
N GLY A 105 -12.16 -13.40 -6.11
CA GLY A 105 -13.31 -13.82 -6.90
C GLY A 105 -13.18 -13.62 -8.41
N ARG A 106 -11.99 -13.30 -8.93
CA ARG A 106 -11.79 -12.87 -10.33
C ARG A 106 -10.53 -13.46 -10.97
N ASP A 107 -10.52 -13.50 -12.29
CA ASP A 107 -9.36 -13.93 -13.09
C ASP A 107 -8.42 -12.77 -13.45
N GLU A 108 -8.97 -11.54 -13.45
CA GLU A 108 -8.22 -10.30 -13.65
C GLU A 108 -7.09 -10.17 -12.63
N GLN A 109 -5.98 -9.54 -13.04
CA GLN A 109 -4.77 -9.43 -12.25
C GLN A 109 -4.30 -7.98 -12.16
N LEU A 110 -3.65 -7.67 -11.04
CA LEU A 110 -2.90 -6.44 -10.83
C LEU A 110 -1.44 -6.79 -10.49
N PRO A 111 -0.62 -7.15 -11.49
CA PRO A 111 0.72 -7.66 -11.25
C PRO A 111 1.65 -6.57 -10.73
N PHE A 112 2.59 -6.95 -9.86
CA PHE A 112 3.60 -6.03 -9.34
C PHE A 112 4.62 -5.58 -10.39
N SER A 113 4.65 -6.20 -11.58
CA SER A 113 5.42 -5.67 -12.73
C SER A 113 4.96 -4.27 -13.16
N LEU A 114 3.75 -3.82 -12.79
CA LEU A 114 3.29 -2.44 -13.03
C LEU A 114 4.16 -1.37 -12.35
N LEU A 115 4.97 -1.74 -11.36
CA LEU A 115 5.95 -0.85 -10.73
C LEU A 115 7.11 -0.48 -11.69
N ASP A 116 7.32 -1.21 -12.79
CA ASP A 116 8.39 -0.91 -13.76
C ASP A 116 8.13 0.43 -14.45
N GLY A 117 8.98 1.41 -14.16
CA GLY A 117 8.88 2.76 -14.71
C GLY A 117 7.79 3.64 -14.07
N ARG A 118 7.16 3.20 -12.97
CA ARG A 118 6.12 3.92 -12.23
C ARG A 118 6.42 4.00 -10.74
N THR A 119 7.66 4.35 -10.43
CA THR A 119 8.14 4.54 -9.06
C THR A 119 8.80 5.90 -8.91
N GLU A 120 8.83 6.38 -7.67
CA GLU A 120 9.52 7.62 -7.31
C GLU A 120 10.19 7.51 -5.94
N ALA A 121 11.22 8.35 -5.74
CA ALA A 121 11.90 8.47 -4.47
C ALA A 121 11.14 9.48 -3.58
N ARG A 122 10.80 9.07 -2.36
CA ARG A 122 10.10 9.90 -1.37
C ARG A 122 10.88 9.95 -0.06
N GLU A 123 10.82 11.09 0.61
CA GLU A 123 11.33 11.20 1.97
C GLU A 123 10.32 10.61 2.95
N ILE A 124 10.76 9.68 3.80
CA ILE A 124 9.86 9.01 4.75
C ILE A 124 9.81 9.71 6.11
N SER A 125 10.87 10.43 6.50
CA SER A 125 10.93 11.14 7.79
C SER A 125 11.80 12.39 7.70
N PRO A 126 11.36 13.55 8.24
CA PRO A 126 12.17 14.78 8.32
C PRO A 126 13.50 14.61 9.05
N SER A 127 13.56 13.65 9.97
CA SER A 127 14.74 13.38 10.80
C SER A 127 15.74 12.42 10.15
N SER A 128 15.44 11.91 8.95
CA SER A 128 16.26 10.94 8.23
C SER A 128 16.51 11.41 6.81
N SER A 129 17.78 11.44 6.39
CA SER A 129 18.15 11.68 4.99
C SER A 129 17.88 10.48 4.06
N VAL A 130 17.18 9.45 4.56
CA VAL A 130 16.89 8.23 3.82
C VAL A 130 15.61 8.43 3.01
N SER A 131 15.75 8.39 1.69
CA SER A 131 14.62 8.24 0.77
C SER A 131 14.18 6.79 0.70
N VAL A 132 12.91 6.58 0.39
CA VAL A 132 12.33 5.28 0.05
C VAL A 132 11.86 5.33 -1.40
N ILE A 133 11.96 4.21 -2.11
CA ILE A 133 11.35 4.08 -3.43
C ILE A 133 9.94 3.54 -3.26
N VAL A 134 8.94 4.24 -3.79
CA VAL A 134 7.53 3.88 -3.70
C VAL A 134 6.88 3.88 -5.09
N PRO A 135 5.72 3.24 -5.30
CA PRO A 135 4.94 3.49 -6.51
C PRO A 135 4.59 4.98 -6.62
N GLU A 136 4.48 5.47 -7.85
CA GLU A 136 3.83 6.76 -8.09
C GLU A 136 2.41 6.78 -7.48
N ARG A 137 1.92 7.96 -7.12
CA ARG A 137 0.66 8.15 -6.37
C ARG A 137 -0.52 7.39 -6.98
N THR A 138 -0.72 7.48 -8.29
CA THR A 138 -1.81 6.79 -8.99
C THR A 138 -1.70 5.27 -8.86
N LEU A 139 -0.51 4.71 -9.05
CA LEU A 139 -0.30 3.26 -8.96
C LEU A 139 -0.49 2.77 -7.52
N LEU A 140 -0.02 3.53 -6.53
CA LEU A 140 -0.25 3.23 -5.12
C LEU A 140 -1.75 3.23 -4.77
N MET A 141 -2.49 4.21 -5.29
CA MET A 141 -3.95 4.26 -5.14
C MET A 141 -4.63 3.04 -5.77
N ILE A 142 -4.18 2.57 -6.94
CA ILE A 142 -4.72 1.36 -7.58
C ILE A 142 -4.43 0.11 -6.74
N PHE A 143 -3.24 -0.01 -6.13
CA PHE A 143 -2.96 -1.10 -5.19
C PHE A 143 -3.88 -1.04 -3.97
N LYS A 144 -4.21 0.15 -3.47
CA LYS A 144 -5.16 0.33 -2.37
C LYS A 144 -6.60 0.01 -2.76
N LEU A 145 -7.02 0.34 -3.98
CA LEU A 145 -8.31 -0.07 -4.53
C LEU A 145 -8.43 -1.59 -4.63
N LYS A 146 -7.37 -2.27 -5.07
CA LYS A 146 -7.32 -3.74 -5.03
C LYS A 146 -7.47 -4.26 -3.60
N ALA A 147 -6.69 -3.72 -2.67
CA ALA A 147 -6.71 -4.16 -1.28
C ALA A 147 -8.10 -3.99 -0.65
N ALA A 148 -8.79 -2.89 -0.94
CA ALA A 148 -10.16 -2.66 -0.50
C ALA A 148 -11.17 -3.62 -1.19
N TRP A 149 -11.04 -3.84 -2.51
CA TRP A 149 -11.86 -4.82 -3.23
C TRP A 149 -11.73 -6.21 -2.62
N ASP A 150 -10.50 -6.70 -2.48
CA ASP A 150 -10.23 -8.06 -2.02
C ASP A 150 -10.83 -8.31 -0.63
N ARG A 151 -10.69 -7.34 0.28
CA ARG A 151 -11.26 -7.44 1.63
C ARG A 151 -12.77 -7.37 1.63
N SER A 152 -13.33 -6.43 0.88
CA SER A 152 -14.79 -6.31 0.72
C SER A 152 -15.37 -7.62 0.18
N PHE A 153 -14.73 -8.22 -0.84
CA PHE A 153 -15.13 -9.51 -1.38
C PHE A 153 -15.09 -10.61 -0.32
N ARG A 154 -13.98 -10.74 0.43
CA ARG A 154 -13.87 -11.79 1.46
C ARG A 154 -14.91 -11.65 2.58
N ILE A 155 -15.21 -10.42 3.00
CA ILE A 155 -16.24 -10.12 4.00
C ILE A 155 -17.63 -10.48 3.44
N GLN A 156 -17.97 -9.98 2.25
CA GLN A 156 -19.30 -10.17 1.64
C GLN A 156 -19.60 -11.65 1.32
N ASN A 157 -18.56 -12.43 1.03
CA ASN A 157 -18.70 -13.86 0.71
C ASN A 157 -18.39 -14.78 1.91
N GLU A 158 -18.24 -14.24 3.12
CA GLU A 158 -18.00 -15.01 4.36
C GLU A 158 -16.77 -15.95 4.25
N THR A 159 -15.72 -15.50 3.56
CA THR A 159 -14.46 -16.24 3.38
C THR A 159 -13.30 -15.68 4.20
N ALA A 160 -13.54 -14.64 4.99
CA ALA A 160 -12.58 -14.09 5.93
C ALA A 160 -12.35 -15.04 7.12
N GLU A 161 -11.09 -15.34 7.44
CA GLU A 161 -10.74 -16.10 8.65
C GLU A 161 -11.00 -15.28 9.92
N ASP A 162 -10.75 -13.97 9.85
CA ASP A 162 -11.02 -12.99 10.90
C ASP A 162 -11.74 -11.78 10.28
N GLU A 163 -13.07 -11.80 10.40
CA GLU A 163 -13.94 -10.78 9.78
C GLU A 163 -13.74 -9.39 10.43
N GLU A 164 -13.50 -9.31 11.73
CA GLU A 164 -13.28 -8.04 12.43
C GLU A 164 -11.97 -7.40 11.99
N TRP A 165 -10.91 -8.21 11.88
CA TRP A 165 -9.64 -7.76 11.33
C TRP A 165 -9.76 -7.30 9.87
N GLU A 166 -10.48 -8.05 9.03
CA GLU A 166 -10.69 -7.67 7.62
C GLU A 166 -11.49 -6.36 7.50
N LYS A 167 -12.53 -6.17 8.33
CA LYS A 167 -13.29 -4.90 8.39
C LYS A 167 -12.39 -3.73 8.81
N SER A 168 -11.57 -3.91 9.84
CA SER A 168 -10.62 -2.89 10.29
C SER A 168 -9.62 -2.52 9.18
N LYS A 169 -9.07 -3.51 8.48
CA LYS A 169 -8.15 -3.29 7.36
C LYS A 169 -8.85 -2.67 6.15
N LEU A 170 -10.09 -3.05 5.84
CA LEU A 170 -10.90 -2.42 4.77
C LEU A 170 -11.13 -0.93 5.06
N CYS A 171 -11.54 -0.60 6.28
CA CYS A 171 -11.70 0.78 6.75
C CYS A 171 -10.39 1.57 6.55
N LYS A 172 -9.25 0.99 6.97
CA LYS A 172 -7.93 1.59 6.76
C LYS A 172 -7.57 1.77 5.27
N ASP A 173 -7.82 0.79 4.41
CA ASP A 173 -7.50 0.90 2.98
C ASP A 173 -8.34 1.97 2.30
N ARG A 174 -9.62 2.11 2.67
CA ARG A 174 -10.48 3.21 2.21
C ARG A 174 -9.98 4.56 2.72
N ALA A 175 -9.59 4.67 3.98
CA ALA A 175 -8.98 5.89 4.53
C ALA A 175 -7.64 6.24 3.85
N ASP A 176 -6.82 5.24 3.51
CA ASP A 176 -5.60 5.42 2.72
C ASP A 176 -5.90 5.93 1.29
N ILE A 177 -6.99 5.47 0.66
CA ILE A 177 -7.43 6.01 -0.64
C ILE A 177 -7.84 7.48 -0.48
N ILE A 178 -8.62 7.83 0.56
CA ILE A 178 -8.99 9.23 0.86
C ILE A 178 -7.71 10.07 1.02
N ALA A 179 -6.73 9.60 1.79
CA ALA A 179 -5.47 10.28 2.01
C ALA A 179 -4.66 10.53 0.73
N LEU A 180 -4.76 9.65 -0.27
CA LEU A 180 -4.07 9.79 -1.56
C LEU A 180 -4.76 10.77 -2.50
N ILE A 181 -6.10 10.89 -2.42
CA ILE A 181 -6.90 11.81 -3.25
C ILE A 181 -7.09 13.20 -2.62
N ASP A 182 -6.74 13.37 -1.34
CA ASP A 182 -6.83 14.66 -0.65
C ASP A 182 -6.05 15.75 -1.40
N PRO A 183 -6.73 16.80 -1.92
CA PRO A 183 -6.08 17.89 -2.66
C PRO A 183 -5.00 18.62 -1.86
N ASP A 184 -5.18 18.79 -0.54
CA ASP A 184 -4.24 19.49 0.34
C ASP A 184 -2.99 18.64 0.64
N ALA A 185 -3.07 17.33 0.38
CA ALA A 185 -1.95 16.40 0.42
C ALA A 185 -1.40 16.05 -0.98
N GLY A 186 -1.73 16.84 -1.99
CA GLY A 186 -1.25 16.67 -3.37
C GLY A 186 -2.05 15.66 -4.21
N GLY A 187 -3.27 15.30 -3.81
CA GLY A 187 -4.14 14.38 -4.56
C GLY A 187 -4.48 14.84 -5.98
N THR A 188 -4.21 16.10 -6.31
CA THR A 188 -4.29 16.64 -7.68
C THR A 188 -3.17 16.15 -8.62
N GLU A 189 -2.14 15.48 -8.08
CA GLU A 189 -1.02 14.90 -8.83
C GLU A 189 -1.34 13.52 -9.45
N ILE A 190 -2.56 13.00 -9.26
CA ILE A 190 -2.98 11.73 -9.85
C ILE A 190 -2.97 11.83 -11.38
N ASP A 191 -2.20 10.95 -12.03
CA ASP A 191 -2.29 10.68 -13.47
C ASP A 191 -3.68 10.14 -13.83
N ILE A 192 -4.55 11.06 -14.23
CA ILE A 192 -5.95 10.79 -14.61
C ILE A 192 -6.03 9.86 -15.82
N GLN A 193 -5.13 9.98 -16.79
CA GLN A 193 -5.17 9.15 -17.99
C GLN A 193 -4.89 7.69 -17.61
N TYR A 194 -3.82 7.47 -16.85
CA TYR A 194 -3.47 6.13 -16.40
C TYR A 194 -4.53 5.53 -15.47
N LEU A 195 -5.10 6.34 -14.56
CA LEU A 195 -6.22 5.91 -13.74
C LEU A 195 -7.40 5.44 -14.59
N GLY A 196 -7.84 6.25 -15.57
CA GLY A 196 -8.96 5.92 -16.44
C GLY A 196 -8.71 4.69 -17.31
N GLU A 197 -7.47 4.43 -17.74
CA GLU A 197 -7.09 3.16 -18.37
C GLU A 197 -7.30 1.97 -17.44
N ARG A 198 -6.89 2.11 -16.17
CA ARG A 198 -6.95 1.02 -15.18
C ARG A 198 -8.36 0.74 -14.70
N LEU A 199 -9.18 1.77 -14.53
CA LEU A 199 -10.61 1.64 -14.20
C LEU A 199 -11.40 0.99 -15.35
N ARG A 200 -11.15 1.37 -16.61
CA ARG A 200 -11.78 0.70 -17.76
C ARG A 200 -11.41 -0.78 -17.88
N MET A 201 -10.17 -1.13 -17.55
CA MET A 201 -9.73 -2.53 -17.50
C MET A 201 -10.34 -3.30 -16.32
N ASN A 202 -10.68 -2.61 -15.24
CA ASN A 202 -11.20 -3.20 -14.00
C ASN A 202 -12.42 -2.40 -13.48
N PRO A 203 -13.57 -2.43 -14.19
CA PRO A 203 -14.68 -1.51 -13.91
C PRO A 203 -15.24 -1.61 -12.48
N PHE A 204 -15.10 -2.76 -11.83
CA PHE A 204 -15.49 -2.97 -10.44
C PHE A 204 -14.73 -2.11 -9.43
N LEU A 205 -13.54 -1.60 -9.77
CA LEU A 205 -12.83 -0.65 -8.92
C LEU A 205 -13.51 0.73 -8.87
N VAL A 206 -14.36 1.05 -9.85
CA VAL A 206 -15.21 2.25 -9.82
C VAL A 206 -16.25 2.12 -8.72
N GLU A 207 -16.79 0.91 -8.49
CA GLU A 207 -17.75 0.65 -7.41
C GLU A 207 -17.10 0.87 -6.05
N VAL A 208 -15.87 0.37 -5.86
CA VAL A 208 -15.09 0.61 -4.63
C VAL A 208 -14.95 2.10 -4.34
N LEU A 209 -14.65 2.92 -5.37
CA LEU A 209 -14.57 4.38 -5.22
C LEU A 209 -15.93 4.98 -4.81
N TRP A 210 -17.02 4.56 -5.44
CA TRP A 210 -18.37 5.06 -5.10
C TRP A 210 -18.83 4.71 -3.69
N GLU A 211 -18.33 3.61 -3.11
CA GLU A 211 -18.69 3.19 -1.76
C GLU A 211 -17.99 4.00 -0.67
N ILE A 212 -16.78 4.51 -0.92
CA ILE A 212 -15.93 5.17 0.10
C ILE A 212 -16.66 6.31 0.84
N PRO A 213 -17.37 7.25 0.18
CA PRO A 213 -18.04 8.33 0.90
C PRO A 213 -19.17 7.86 1.84
N SER A 214 -19.65 6.63 1.67
CA SER A 214 -20.68 6.03 2.54
C SER A 214 -20.09 5.26 3.71
N ASP A 215 -18.77 5.01 3.70
CA ASP A 215 -18.03 4.41 4.80
C ASP A 215 -17.58 5.51 5.78
N ILE A 216 -18.48 5.85 6.70
CA ILE A 216 -18.24 6.93 7.68
C ILE A 216 -17.04 6.61 8.57
N ASP A 217 -16.82 5.34 8.92
CA ASP A 217 -15.66 4.95 9.73
C ASP A 217 -14.34 5.25 9.01
N ALA A 218 -14.27 5.03 7.69
CA ALA A 218 -13.07 5.36 6.90
C ALA A 218 -12.85 6.88 6.77
N VAL A 219 -13.93 7.65 6.58
CA VAL A 219 -13.90 9.12 6.54
C VAL A 219 -13.41 9.68 7.88
N ASP A 220 -14.02 9.23 8.98
CA ASP A 220 -13.68 9.65 10.34
C ASP A 220 -12.27 9.20 10.73
N MET A 221 -11.86 8.01 10.30
CA MET A 221 -10.50 7.52 10.51
C MET A 221 -9.48 8.46 9.84
N TYR A 222 -9.69 8.85 8.58
CA TYR A 222 -8.82 9.82 7.91
C TYR A 222 -8.84 11.19 8.61
N GLY A 223 -10.04 11.69 8.89
CA GLY A 223 -10.27 12.83 9.79
C GLY A 223 -9.77 14.20 9.29
N ARG A 224 -9.31 14.33 8.04
CA ARG A 224 -8.88 15.61 7.45
C ARG A 224 -9.75 16.11 6.30
N MET A 225 -10.72 15.31 5.88
CA MET A 225 -11.74 15.68 4.89
C MET A 225 -13.10 15.29 5.44
N GLU A 226 -14.06 16.18 5.29
CA GLU A 226 -15.47 15.90 5.60
C GLU A 226 -16.06 14.93 4.55
N GLN A 227 -17.09 14.18 4.93
CA GLN A 227 -17.76 13.22 4.03
C GLN A 227 -18.11 13.83 2.66
N LYS A 228 -18.60 15.08 2.65
CA LYS A 228 -18.96 15.79 1.42
C LYS A 228 -17.74 16.11 0.55
N GLU A 229 -16.61 16.47 1.15
CA GLU A 229 -15.37 16.76 0.43
C GLU A 229 -14.78 15.49 -0.19
N VAL A 230 -14.87 14.36 0.53
CA VAL A 230 -14.51 13.03 0.02
C VAL A 230 -15.37 12.67 -1.18
N GLN A 231 -16.70 12.84 -1.05
CA GLN A 231 -17.63 12.60 -2.16
C GLN A 231 -17.29 13.46 -3.38
N ASP A 232 -17.13 14.77 -3.21
CA ASP A 232 -16.87 15.70 -4.31
C ASP A 232 -15.51 15.40 -4.99
N SER A 233 -14.51 14.98 -4.21
CA SER A 233 -13.20 14.58 -4.72
C SER A 233 -13.28 13.31 -5.57
N ILE A 234 -14.02 12.30 -5.11
CA ILE A 234 -14.23 11.04 -5.86
C ILE A 234 -15.05 11.29 -7.13
N GLU A 235 -16.13 12.07 -7.04
CA GLU A 235 -16.96 12.42 -8.19
C GLU A 235 -16.15 13.14 -9.26
N LYS A 236 -15.32 14.11 -8.85
CA LYS A 236 -14.41 14.82 -9.75
C LYS A 236 -13.37 13.87 -10.36
N LEU A 237 -12.78 12.99 -9.56
CA LEU A 237 -11.78 12.03 -10.01
C LEU A 237 -12.34 11.11 -11.10
N LEU A 238 -13.52 10.53 -10.85
CA LEU A 238 -14.19 9.64 -11.79
C LEU A 238 -14.60 10.37 -13.07
N LEU A 239 -15.16 11.58 -12.96
CA LEU A 239 -15.52 12.41 -14.10
C LEU A 239 -14.31 12.69 -15.00
N LEU A 240 -13.17 13.04 -14.40
CA LEU A 240 -11.92 13.31 -15.13
C LEU A 240 -11.36 12.03 -15.77
N ALA A 241 -11.48 10.88 -15.10
CA ALA A 241 -11.07 9.58 -15.62
C ALA A 241 -11.95 9.06 -16.76
N GLY A 242 -13.05 9.76 -17.09
CA GLY A 242 -14.00 9.37 -18.14
C GLY A 242 -15.08 8.41 -17.66
N GLU A 243 -15.16 8.14 -16.37
CA GLU A 243 -16.16 7.29 -15.75
C GLU A 243 -17.39 8.13 -15.35
N ARG A 244 -18.58 7.71 -15.78
CA ARG A 244 -19.85 8.35 -15.42
C ARG A 244 -20.76 7.33 -14.76
N LYS A 245 -21.50 7.80 -13.76
CA LYS A 245 -22.54 7.01 -13.10
C LYS A 245 -23.72 6.74 -14.04
#